data_AF-A0A7Y3TVW3-F1
#
_entry.id   AF-A0A7Y3TVW3-F1
#
_cell.length_a   1.000
_cell.length_b   1.000
_cell.length_c   1.000
_cell.angle_alpha   90.00
_cell.angle_beta   90.00
_cell.angle_gamma   90.00
#
_symmetry.space_group_name_H-M   'P 1'
#
loop_
_entity.id
_entity.type
_entity.pdbx_description
1 polymer ?
#
loop_
_entity_poly.entity_id
_entity_poly.type
_entity_poly.pdbx_seq_one_letter_code
_entity_poly.pdbx_strand_id
1 'polypeptide(L)'
;MPASQREGALKALAGEAEALAGQHADEADVLVWQGIVLAAYARERGGLGALGDAKAARDVLERAITIDPEGYQGSAYVTLGALYDRVPGGLIGFGDSDKAEQMFQRALEIRPAGIDVNYYYAAFLAEEGNTQAAREYAQRALEGDVRQGREASDAALRQDAQLLLEQLSS
;
A
#
# COMPACT_ATOMS: atom_id res chain seq x y z
N MET A 1 8.99 -18.25 4.50
CA MET A 1 9.94 -18.32 3.38
C MET A 1 11.14 -17.43 3.69
N PRO A 2 12.37 -17.83 3.33
CA PRO A 2 13.55 -16.96 3.42
C PRO A 2 13.40 -15.70 2.54
N ALA A 3 13.97 -14.57 2.96
CA ALA A 3 13.85 -13.27 2.27
C ALA A 3 14.29 -13.34 0.78
N SER A 4 15.41 -14.00 0.48
CA SER A 4 15.91 -14.14 -0.90
C SER A 4 14.97 -14.93 -1.82
N GLN A 5 14.24 -15.92 -1.28
CA GLN A 5 13.23 -16.65 -2.05
C GLN A 5 11.98 -15.81 -2.28
N ARG A 6 11.61 -14.98 -1.29
CA ARG A 6 10.47 -14.07 -1.42
C ARG A 6 10.74 -12.98 -2.44
N GLU A 7 11.93 -12.37 -2.41
CA GLU A 7 12.36 -11.38 -3.42
C GLU A 7 12.30 -11.99 -4.83
N GLY A 8 12.86 -13.18 -5.03
CA GLY A 8 12.84 -13.86 -6.33
C GLY A 8 11.43 -14.16 -6.85
N ALA A 9 10.53 -14.60 -5.97
CA ALA A 9 9.13 -14.84 -6.32
C ALA A 9 8.39 -13.55 -6.69
N LEU A 10 8.60 -12.47 -5.92
CA LEU A 10 8.01 -11.16 -6.21
C LEU A 10 8.54 -10.56 -7.51
N LYS A 11 9.83 -10.77 -7.81
CA LYS A 11 10.42 -10.35 -9.09
C LYS A 11 9.75 -11.04 -10.28
N ALA A 12 9.54 -12.36 -10.19
CA ALA A 12 8.87 -13.12 -11.24
C ALA A 12 7.42 -12.63 -11.42
N LEU A 13 6.69 -12.47 -10.32
CA LEU A 13 5.31 -11.98 -10.33
C LEU A 13 5.21 -10.55 -10.89
N ALA A 14 6.18 -9.68 -10.60
CA ALA A 14 6.24 -8.33 -11.16
C ALA A 14 6.36 -8.35 -12.68
N GLY A 15 7.21 -9.24 -13.22
CA GLY A 15 7.34 -9.42 -14.67
C GLY A 15 6.08 -9.97 -15.34
N GLU A 16 5.39 -10.92 -14.68
CA GLU A 16 4.11 -11.45 -15.17
C GLU A 16 3.01 -10.38 -15.16
N ALA A 17 2.91 -9.59 -14.09
CA ALA A 17 1.94 -8.51 -13.97
C ALA A 17 2.20 -7.39 -15.00
N GLU A 18 3.46 -7.07 -15.28
CA GLU A 18 3.84 -6.12 -16.34
C GLU A 18 3.45 -6.64 -17.74
N ALA A 19 3.70 -7.92 -18.03
CA ALA A 19 3.31 -8.52 -19.31
C ALA A 19 1.78 -8.56 -19.50
N LEU A 20 1.02 -8.78 -18.43
CA LEU A 20 -0.44 -8.72 -18.46
C LEU A 20 -0.94 -7.28 -18.67
N ALA A 21 -0.40 -6.32 -17.92
CA ALA A 21 -0.74 -4.91 -18.08
C ALA A 21 -0.40 -4.36 -19.48
N GLY A 22 0.63 -4.89 -20.14
CA GLY A 22 0.95 -4.57 -21.53
C GLY A 22 -0.15 -4.97 -22.53
N GLN A 23 -0.96 -5.99 -22.21
CA GLN A 23 -2.08 -6.46 -23.02
C GLN A 23 -3.41 -5.80 -22.62
N HIS A 24 -3.53 -5.33 -21.37
CA HIS A 24 -4.75 -4.81 -20.76
C HIS A 24 -4.51 -3.41 -20.18
N ALA A 25 -3.93 -2.51 -20.99
CA ALA A 25 -3.40 -1.25 -20.51
C ALA A 25 -4.50 -0.25 -20.08
N ASP A 26 -5.74 -0.47 -20.51
CA ASP A 26 -6.94 0.33 -20.19
C ASP A 26 -7.81 -0.31 -19.09
N GLU A 27 -7.40 -1.46 -18.55
CA GLU A 27 -8.11 -2.12 -17.44
C GLU A 27 -7.50 -1.68 -16.09
N ALA A 28 -8.22 -0.82 -15.36
CA ALA A 28 -7.74 -0.27 -14.09
C ALA A 28 -7.34 -1.36 -13.09
N ASP A 29 -8.16 -2.41 -12.95
CA ASP A 29 -7.92 -3.50 -11.99
C ASP A 29 -6.58 -4.20 -12.22
N VAL A 30 -6.23 -4.45 -13.49
CA VAL A 30 -4.95 -5.06 -13.88
C VAL A 30 -3.79 -4.15 -13.48
N LEU A 31 -3.91 -2.85 -13.74
CA LEU A 31 -2.90 -1.87 -13.35
C LEU A 31 -2.78 -1.77 -11.83
N VAL A 32 -3.88 -1.80 -11.07
CA VAL A 32 -3.83 -1.79 -9.61
C VAL A 32 -3.04 -2.99 -9.08
N TRP A 33 -3.32 -4.19 -9.59
CA TRP A 33 -2.58 -5.39 -9.19
C TRP A 33 -1.10 -5.32 -9.57
N GLN A 34 -0.77 -4.82 -10.77
CA GLN A 34 0.61 -4.59 -11.17
C GLN A 34 1.32 -3.64 -10.18
N GLY A 35 0.69 -2.51 -9.85
CA GLY A 35 1.22 -1.55 -8.89
C GLY A 35 1.45 -2.14 -7.49
N ILE A 36 0.51 -2.93 -6.98
CA ILE A 36 0.64 -3.61 -5.68
C ILE A 36 1.83 -4.59 -5.68
N VAL A 37 1.97 -5.37 -6.75
CA VAL A 37 3.08 -6.34 -6.89
C VAL A 37 4.42 -5.61 -6.96
N LEU A 38 4.52 -4.54 -7.76
CA LEU A 38 5.74 -3.72 -7.86
C LEU A 38 6.10 -3.07 -6.51
N ALA A 39 5.12 -2.53 -5.78
CA ALA A 39 5.35 -1.95 -4.46
C ALA A 39 5.82 -3.02 -3.44
N ALA A 40 5.24 -4.21 -3.48
CA ALA A 40 5.69 -5.33 -2.65
C ALA A 40 7.11 -5.78 -3.00
N TYR A 41 7.43 -5.86 -4.30
CA TYR A 41 8.77 -6.22 -4.77
C TYR A 41 9.81 -5.18 -4.35
N ALA A 42 9.53 -3.89 -4.54
CA ALA A 42 10.39 -2.80 -4.12
C ALA A 42 10.71 -2.87 -2.62
N ARG A 43 9.68 -3.10 -1.79
CA ARG A 43 9.84 -3.23 -0.33
C ARG A 43 10.74 -4.41 0.05
N GLU A 44 10.55 -5.57 -0.57
CA GLU A 44 11.37 -6.75 -0.26
C GLU A 44 12.82 -6.61 -0.75
N ARG A 45 13.02 -6.00 -1.92
CA ARG A 45 14.34 -5.80 -2.53
C ARG A 45 15.19 -4.77 -1.78
N GLY A 46 14.60 -3.64 -1.38
CA GLY A 46 15.28 -2.53 -0.73
C GLY A 46 16.42 -1.89 -1.57
N GLY A 47 17.15 -0.97 -0.95
CA GLY A 47 18.30 -0.28 -1.55
C GLY A 47 17.97 0.58 -2.78
N LEU A 48 19.00 0.99 -3.53
CA LEU A 48 18.86 1.89 -4.67
C LEU A 48 18.03 1.30 -5.83
N GLY A 49 18.04 -0.03 -5.98
CA GLY A 49 17.24 -0.72 -7.01
C GLY A 49 15.74 -0.63 -6.76
N ALA A 50 15.31 -0.64 -5.49
CA ALA A 50 13.90 -0.54 -5.11
C ALA A 50 13.27 0.80 -5.46
N LEU A 51 14.05 1.88 -5.59
CA LEU A 51 13.51 3.21 -5.90
C LEU A 51 12.89 3.27 -7.30
N GLY A 52 13.51 2.59 -8.28
CA GLY A 52 12.97 2.45 -9.62
C GLY A 52 11.68 1.66 -9.64
N ASP A 53 11.66 0.53 -8.93
CA ASP A 53 10.49 -0.35 -8.80
C ASP A 53 9.32 0.38 -8.10
N ALA A 54 9.61 1.14 -7.03
CA ALA A 54 8.63 1.95 -6.31
C ALA A 54 8.06 3.10 -7.17
N LYS A 55 8.89 3.72 -8.01
CA LYS A 55 8.44 4.75 -8.96
C LYS A 55 7.53 4.15 -10.03
N ALA A 56 7.89 2.98 -10.57
CA ALA A 56 7.04 2.26 -11.53
C ALA A 56 5.69 1.88 -10.90
N ALA A 57 5.70 1.42 -9.64
CA ALA A 57 4.48 1.14 -8.89
C ALA A 57 3.58 2.38 -8.78
N ARG A 58 4.15 3.52 -8.37
CA ARG A 58 3.42 4.80 -8.28
C ARG A 58 2.81 5.18 -9.62
N ASP A 59 3.61 5.23 -10.68
CA ASP A 59 3.18 5.73 -12.00
C ASP A 59 2.04 4.85 -12.57
N VAL A 60 2.10 3.53 -12.37
CA VAL A 60 1.04 2.59 -12.76
C VAL A 60 -0.24 2.82 -11.94
N LEU A 61 -0.13 3.03 -10.63
CA LEU A 61 -1.28 3.26 -9.77
C LEU A 61 -1.95 4.61 -10.04
N GLU A 62 -1.18 5.66 -10.30
CA GLU A 62 -1.69 6.98 -10.71
C GLU A 62 -2.46 6.90 -12.03
N ARG A 63 -1.96 6.08 -12.96
CA ARG A 63 -2.71 5.78 -14.19
C ARG A 63 -4.00 5.02 -13.89
N ALA A 64 -3.95 4.02 -13.01
CA ALA A 64 -5.12 3.22 -12.65
C ALA A 64 -6.25 4.09 -12.07
N ILE A 65 -5.93 5.02 -11.15
CA ILE A 65 -6.94 5.93 -10.57
C ILE A 65 -7.49 6.97 -11.55
N THR A 66 -6.79 7.21 -12.66
CA THR A 66 -7.31 8.04 -13.76
C THR A 66 -8.39 7.29 -14.57
N ILE A 67 -8.27 5.96 -14.65
CA ILE A 67 -9.23 5.10 -15.37
C ILE A 67 -10.41 4.74 -14.47
N ASP A 68 -10.13 4.33 -13.23
CA ASP A 68 -11.12 4.06 -12.18
C ASP A 68 -10.86 4.98 -10.97
N PRO A 69 -11.63 6.07 -10.80
CA PRO A 69 -11.49 6.97 -9.66
C PRO A 69 -11.74 6.34 -8.29
N GLU A 70 -12.35 5.15 -8.23
CA GLU A 70 -12.49 4.37 -7.00
C GLU A 70 -11.23 3.53 -6.71
N GLY A 71 -10.27 3.46 -7.64
CA GLY A 71 -8.95 2.87 -7.44
C GLY A 71 -8.99 1.41 -7.00
N TYR A 72 -9.86 0.60 -7.62
CA TYR A 72 -10.16 -0.78 -7.22
C TYR A 72 -10.50 -0.87 -5.73
N GLN A 73 -11.64 -0.29 -5.38
CA GLN A 73 -12.16 -0.21 -4.02
C GLN A 73 -11.10 0.37 -3.06
N GLY A 74 -10.46 1.49 -3.40
CA GLY A 74 -9.49 2.18 -2.56
C GLY A 74 -8.10 1.53 -2.49
N SER A 75 -7.89 0.35 -3.08
CA SER A 75 -6.62 -0.39 -2.97
C SER A 75 -5.43 0.36 -3.59
N ALA A 76 -5.67 1.06 -4.71
CA ALA A 76 -4.67 1.89 -5.35
C ALA A 76 -4.22 3.03 -4.44
N TYR A 77 -5.18 3.71 -3.80
CA TYR A 77 -4.91 4.82 -2.90
C TYR A 77 -4.15 4.39 -1.64
N VAL A 78 -4.52 3.26 -1.01
CA VAL A 78 -3.74 2.70 0.12
C VAL A 78 -2.28 2.47 -0.27
N THR A 79 -2.07 1.89 -1.46
CA THR A 79 -0.71 1.58 -1.93
C THR A 79 0.07 2.83 -2.30
N LEU A 80 -0.58 3.82 -2.93
CA LEU A 80 0.03 5.12 -3.23
C LEU A 80 0.41 5.86 -1.94
N GLY A 81 -0.48 5.89 -0.93
CA GLY A 81 -0.18 6.47 0.37
C GLY A 81 1.07 5.86 1.00
N ALA A 82 1.13 4.53 1.02
CA ALA A 82 2.28 3.77 1.50
C ALA A 82 3.58 4.02 0.72
N LEU A 83 3.51 4.32 -0.58
CA LEU A 83 4.68 4.65 -1.41
C LEU A 83 5.17 6.08 -1.16
N TYR A 84 4.24 7.04 -1.08
CA TYR A 84 4.54 8.44 -0.78
C TYR A 84 5.11 8.64 0.62
N ASP A 85 4.69 7.82 1.58
CA ASP A 85 5.19 7.79 2.95
C ASP A 85 6.62 7.23 3.04
N ARG A 86 6.86 6.03 2.46
CA ARG A 86 8.08 5.26 2.73
C ARG A 86 9.28 5.59 1.85
N VAL A 87 9.06 6.23 0.69
CA VAL A 87 10.15 6.60 -0.20
C VAL A 87 10.79 7.90 0.31
N PRO A 88 12.13 8.06 0.28
CA PRO A 88 12.73 9.34 0.66
C PRO A 88 12.25 10.49 -0.23
N GLY A 89 12.04 11.67 0.37
CA GLY A 89 11.85 12.91 -0.38
C GLY A 89 13.15 13.43 -1.03
N GLY A 90 13.03 14.45 -1.89
CA GLY A 90 14.18 15.18 -2.44
C GLY A 90 14.48 14.91 -3.93
N LEU A 91 15.72 15.16 -4.36
CA LEU A 91 16.11 15.20 -5.79
C LEU A 91 15.92 13.87 -6.54
N ILE A 92 16.03 12.73 -5.85
CA ILE A 92 16.02 11.40 -6.48
C ILE A 92 14.78 10.57 -6.13
N GLY A 93 14.09 10.92 -5.04
CA GLY A 93 12.90 10.21 -4.57
C GLY A 93 11.62 11.01 -4.81
N PHE A 94 10.50 10.47 -4.36
CA PHE A 94 9.19 11.08 -4.53
C PHE A 94 8.36 11.10 -3.25
N GLY A 95 8.99 10.79 -2.11
CA GLY A 95 8.33 10.85 -0.82
C GLY A 95 7.72 12.22 -0.55
N ASP A 96 6.49 12.22 -0.04
CA ASP A 96 5.66 13.40 0.16
C ASP A 96 4.55 13.06 1.17
N SER A 97 4.75 13.42 2.45
CA SER A 97 3.78 13.11 3.52
C SER A 97 2.41 13.72 3.26
N ASP A 98 2.33 14.92 2.67
CA ASP A 98 1.05 15.57 2.35
C ASP A 98 0.28 14.77 1.31
N LYS A 99 0.97 14.24 0.29
CA LYS A 99 0.35 13.33 -0.68
C LYS A 99 -0.01 11.99 -0.05
N ALA A 100 0.86 11.45 0.82
CA ALA A 100 0.57 10.21 1.51
C ALA A 100 -0.75 10.31 2.28
N GLU A 101 -0.92 11.38 3.06
CA GLU A 101 -2.14 11.65 3.80
C GLU A 101 -3.35 11.77 2.87
N GLN A 102 -3.26 12.54 1.78
CA GLN A 102 -4.36 12.67 0.80
C GLN A 102 -4.80 11.32 0.23
N MET A 103 -3.85 10.45 -0.10
CA MET A 103 -4.15 9.12 -0.62
C MET A 103 -4.84 8.25 0.45
N PHE A 104 -4.36 8.27 1.70
CA PHE A 104 -5.01 7.51 2.78
C PHE A 104 -6.41 8.04 3.11
N GLN A 105 -6.60 9.36 3.14
CA GLN A 105 -7.92 9.98 3.34
C GLN A 105 -8.89 9.56 2.22
N ARG A 106 -8.45 9.57 0.95
CA ARG A 106 -9.26 9.10 -0.16
C ARG A 106 -9.62 7.62 -0.04
N ALA A 107 -8.68 6.77 0.38
CA ALA A 107 -8.96 5.36 0.64
C ALA A 107 -9.99 5.15 1.77
N LEU A 108 -9.94 5.98 2.82
CA LEU A 108 -10.91 5.98 3.94
C LEU A 108 -12.32 6.40 3.49
N GLU A 109 -12.44 7.38 2.60
CA GLU A 109 -13.74 7.76 2.03
C GLU A 109 -14.40 6.58 1.30
N ILE A 110 -13.61 5.81 0.53
CA ILE A 110 -14.09 4.70 -0.28
C ILE A 110 -14.41 3.47 0.60
N ARG A 111 -13.52 3.13 1.53
CA ARG A 111 -13.68 1.99 2.45
C ARG A 111 -13.39 2.38 3.89
N PRO A 112 -14.35 3.03 4.59
CA PRO A 112 -14.15 3.50 5.96
C PRO A 112 -13.94 2.36 6.96
N ALA A 113 -14.49 1.17 6.69
CA ALA A 113 -14.30 -0.03 7.48
C ALA A 113 -13.19 -0.96 6.94
N GLY A 114 -12.40 -0.54 5.94
CA GLY A 114 -11.37 -1.39 5.35
C GLY A 114 -10.21 -1.65 6.32
N ILE A 115 -9.88 -2.92 6.58
CA ILE A 115 -8.80 -3.32 7.49
C ILE A 115 -7.45 -2.73 7.06
N ASP A 116 -7.08 -2.92 5.79
CA ASP A 116 -5.86 -2.36 5.20
C ASP A 116 -5.84 -0.84 5.23
N VAL A 117 -6.97 -0.21 4.88
CA VAL A 117 -7.09 1.25 4.85
C VAL A 117 -6.78 1.83 6.23
N ASN A 118 -7.47 1.32 7.25
CA ASN A 118 -7.32 1.80 8.61
C ASN A 118 -5.94 1.46 9.18
N TYR A 119 -5.40 0.27 8.91
CA TYR A 119 -4.07 -0.11 9.39
C TYR A 119 -2.96 0.74 8.78
N TYR A 120 -2.91 0.90 7.45
CA TYR A 120 -1.84 1.66 6.82
C TYR A 120 -1.91 3.15 7.16
N TYR A 121 -3.11 3.70 7.33
CA TYR A 121 -3.25 5.07 7.81
C TYR A 121 -2.84 5.22 9.27
N ALA A 122 -3.17 4.26 10.13
CA ALA A 122 -2.70 4.25 11.52
C ALA A 122 -1.17 4.21 11.61
N ALA A 123 -0.52 3.39 10.78
CA ALA A 123 0.94 3.31 10.73
C ALA A 123 1.55 4.65 10.27
N PHE A 124 1.03 5.25 9.21
CA PHE A 124 1.44 6.59 8.76
C PHE A 124 1.29 7.65 9.86
N LEU A 125 0.13 7.70 10.53
CA LEU A 125 -0.11 8.64 11.62
C LEU A 125 0.84 8.43 12.82
N ALA A 126 1.24 7.19 13.09
CA ALA A 126 2.20 6.89 14.14
C ALA A 126 3.60 7.43 13.78
N GLU A 127 4.02 7.29 12.52
CA GLU A 127 5.30 7.81 12.01
C GLU A 127 5.34 9.34 12.00
N GLU A 128 4.21 9.99 11.68
CA GLU A 128 4.03 11.45 11.77
C GLU A 128 3.86 11.96 13.22
N GLY A 129 3.89 11.06 14.22
CA GLY A 129 3.81 11.42 15.64
C GLY A 129 2.41 11.72 16.16
N ASN A 130 1.36 11.50 15.36
CA ASN A 130 -0.03 11.61 15.76
C ASN A 130 -0.53 10.32 16.45
N THR A 131 0.08 10.00 17.59
CA THR A 131 -0.15 8.77 18.36
C THR A 131 -1.63 8.55 18.69
N GLN A 132 -2.38 9.60 19.03
CA GLN A 132 -3.78 9.46 19.42
C GLN A 132 -4.66 9.01 18.25
N ALA A 133 -4.51 9.64 17.08
CA ALA A 133 -5.23 9.23 15.88
C ALA A 133 -4.77 7.85 15.40
N ALA A 134 -3.46 7.57 15.46
CA ALA A 134 -2.93 6.26 15.12
C ALA A 134 -3.60 5.12 15.91
N ARG A 135 -3.77 5.28 17.23
CA ARG A 135 -4.49 4.30 18.05
C ARG A 135 -5.94 4.11 17.61
N GLU A 136 -6.64 5.20 17.31
CA GLU A 136 -8.03 5.14 16.87
C GLU A 136 -8.18 4.34 15.57
N TYR A 137 -7.35 4.63 14.57
CA TYR A 137 -7.40 3.92 13.29
C TYR A 137 -6.88 2.48 13.40
N ALA A 138 -5.90 2.19 14.26
CA ALA A 138 -5.47 0.81 14.51
C ALA A 138 -6.60 -0.02 15.15
N GLN A 139 -7.38 0.55 16.07
CA GLN A 139 -8.57 -0.11 16.63
C GLN A 139 -9.62 -0.39 15.55
N ARG A 140 -9.89 0.59 14.67
CA ARG A 140 -10.80 0.40 13.53
C ARG A 140 -10.33 -0.71 12.59
N ALA A 141 -9.01 -0.87 12.40
CA ALA A 141 -8.48 -1.97 11.59
C ALA A 141 -8.77 -3.36 12.21
N LEU A 142 -8.76 -3.49 13.54
CA LEU A 142 -9.14 -4.75 14.21
C LEU A 142 -10.61 -5.12 13.97
N GLU A 143 -11.48 -4.11 13.97
CA GLU A 143 -12.94 -4.25 13.83
C GLU A 143 -13.40 -4.23 12.36
N GLY A 144 -12.50 -3.95 11.41
CA GLY A 144 -12.83 -3.70 10.01
C GLY A 144 -13.35 -4.91 9.24
N ASP A 145 -13.87 -4.65 8.04
CA ASP A 145 -14.45 -5.65 7.14
C ASP A 145 -13.36 -6.41 6.36
N VAL A 146 -13.53 -7.74 6.29
CA VAL A 146 -12.64 -8.62 5.52
C VAL A 146 -12.97 -8.53 4.04
N ARG A 147 -11.96 -8.30 3.21
CA ARG A 147 -12.06 -8.29 1.76
C ARG A 147 -12.14 -9.72 1.23
N GLN A 148 -13.17 -10.01 0.44
CA GLN A 148 -13.34 -11.30 -0.22
C GLN A 148 -12.11 -11.62 -1.09
N GLY A 149 -11.52 -12.80 -0.90
CA GLY A 149 -10.32 -13.23 -1.61
C GLY A 149 -9.01 -12.64 -1.09
N ARG A 150 -9.03 -11.82 -0.02
CA ARG A 150 -7.84 -11.31 0.68
C ARG A 150 -7.85 -11.60 2.18
N GLU A 151 -8.57 -12.63 2.61
CA GLU A 151 -8.78 -13.00 4.01
C GLU A 151 -7.46 -13.22 4.76
N ALA A 152 -6.49 -13.89 4.13
CA ALA A 152 -5.18 -14.14 4.73
C ALA A 152 -4.37 -12.85 4.94
N SER A 153 -4.42 -11.92 3.97
CA SER A 153 -3.77 -10.61 4.09
C SER A 153 -4.43 -9.77 5.18
N ASP A 154 -5.76 -9.77 5.25
CA ASP A 154 -6.50 -9.03 6.27
C ASP A 154 -6.29 -9.59 7.67
N ALA A 155 -6.17 -10.92 7.81
CA ALA A 155 -5.81 -11.54 9.09
C ALA A 155 -4.41 -11.11 9.57
N ALA A 156 -3.43 -11.04 8.66
CA ALA A 156 -2.10 -10.51 8.97
C ALA A 156 -2.15 -9.02 9.37
N LEU A 157 -2.88 -8.19 8.63
CA LEU A 157 -3.00 -6.76 8.93
C LEU A 157 -3.68 -6.50 10.28
N ARG A 158 -4.63 -7.34 10.71
CA ARG A 158 -5.18 -7.25 12.07
C ARG A 158 -4.14 -7.56 13.14
N GLN A 159 -3.28 -8.56 12.91
CA GLN A 159 -2.18 -8.83 13.85
C GLN A 159 -1.21 -7.66 13.91
N ASP A 160 -0.86 -7.08 12.76
CA ASP A 160 0.00 -5.90 12.71
C ASP A 160 -0.66 -4.68 13.42
N ALA A 161 -1.97 -4.48 13.26
CA ALA A 161 -2.72 -3.44 13.96
C ALA A 161 -2.72 -3.65 15.49
N GLN A 162 -2.83 -4.89 15.95
CA GLN A 162 -2.73 -5.23 17.37
C GLN A 162 -1.33 -4.90 17.92
N LEU A 163 -0.27 -5.28 17.20
CA LEU A 163 1.10 -4.96 17.58
C LEU A 163 1.35 -3.45 17.62
N LEU A 164 0.81 -2.71 16.65
CA LEU A 164 0.90 -1.25 16.64
C LEU A 164 0.21 -0.64 17.87
N LEU A 165 -0.98 -1.13 18.26
CA LEU A 165 -1.66 -0.65 19.47
C LEU A 165 -0.85 -0.90 20.74
N GLU A 166 -0.21 -2.07 20.85
CA GLU A 166 0.66 -2.41 21.98
C GLU A 166 1.86 -1.45 22.05
N GLN A 167 2.49 -1.16 20.91
CA GLN A 167 3.61 -0.19 20.81
C GLN A 167 3.19 1.25 21.14
N LEU A 168 2.00 1.66 20.73
CA LEU A 168 1.50 3.01 21.00
C LEU A 168 1.01 3.18 22.44
N SER A 169 0.87 2.09 23.21
CA SER A 169 0.38 2.12 24.59
C SER A 169 1.50 2.07 25.63
N SER A 170 2.74 1.80 25.22
CA SER A 170 3.95 1.83 26.05
C SER A 170 4.57 3.22 26.11
#